data_AF-Q975R5-F1
#
_entry.id   AF-Q975R5-F1
#
_cell.length_a   1.000
_cell.length_b   1.000
_cell.length_c   1.000
_cell.angle_alpha   90.00
_cell.angle_beta   90.00
_cell.angle_gamma   90.00
#
_symmetry.space_group_name_H-M   'P 1'
#
loop_
_entity.id
_entity.type
_entity.pdbx_description
1 polymer ?
#
loop_
_entity_poly.entity_id
_entity_poly.type
_entity_poly.pdbx_seq_one_letter_code
_entity_poly.pdbx_strand_id
1 'polypeptide(L)'
;MNESDIEIGRVLLQFDQVIEEHNSYLEELENIIELPSVETDKIHRILKRMRRTRKEILSGISNIVKHIATSNDKKIKEEALGIMNYFYVVGIKDEENALRKVMEIDLSFKEDVEKDIETLEKIRSLVMQFIY
;
A
#
# COMPACT_ATOMS: atom_id res chain seq x y z
N MET A 1 -11.37 -17.75 -19.09
CA MET A 1 -11.25 -16.47 -18.35
C MET A 1 -12.02 -15.41 -19.09
N ASN A 2 -12.92 -14.71 -18.40
CA ASN A 2 -13.56 -13.52 -18.94
C ASN A 2 -12.62 -12.31 -18.85
N GLU A 3 -13.00 -11.17 -19.42
CA GLU A 3 -12.16 -9.95 -19.41
C GLU A 3 -11.82 -9.49 -17.97
N SER A 4 -12.75 -9.63 -17.04
CA SER A 4 -12.54 -9.29 -15.62
C SER A 4 -11.48 -10.18 -14.97
N ASP A 5 -11.50 -11.49 -15.25
CA ASP A 5 -10.50 -12.44 -14.76
C ASP A 5 -9.09 -12.08 -15.29
N ILE A 6 -8.99 -11.62 -16.55
CA ILE A 6 -7.71 -11.20 -17.14
C ILE A 6 -7.17 -9.93 -16.46
N GLU A 7 -8.04 -8.94 -16.24
CA GLU A 7 -7.65 -7.67 -15.61
C GLU A 7 -7.19 -7.87 -14.17
N ILE A 8 -7.94 -8.64 -13.38
CA ILE A 8 -7.54 -8.97 -12.01
C ILE A 8 -6.26 -9.82 -12.02
N GLY A 9 -6.19 -10.85 -12.86
CA GLY A 9 -5.02 -11.73 -12.94
C GLY A 9 -3.71 -10.98 -13.24
N ARG A 10 -3.74 -9.95 -14.09
CA ARG A 10 -2.58 -9.08 -14.35
C ARG A 10 -2.11 -8.35 -13.11
N VAL A 11 -3.06 -7.83 -12.31
CA VAL A 11 -2.74 -7.15 -11.05
C VAL A 11 -2.14 -8.13 -10.06
N LEU A 12 -2.76 -9.31 -9.88
CA LEU A 12 -2.29 -10.34 -8.96
C LEU A 12 -0.85 -10.77 -9.26
N LEU A 13 -0.51 -10.96 -10.54
CA LEU A 13 0.85 -11.32 -10.97
C LEU A 13 1.91 -10.28 -10.62
N GLN A 14 1.53 -9.00 -10.51
CA GLN A 14 2.45 -7.91 -10.18
C GLN A 14 2.50 -7.63 -8.68
N PHE A 15 1.42 -7.94 -7.96
CA PHE A 15 1.24 -7.53 -6.58
C PHE A 15 2.20 -8.18 -5.61
N ASP A 16 2.65 -9.41 -5.86
CA ASP A 16 3.66 -10.06 -5.02
C ASP A 16 4.93 -9.19 -4.92
N GLN A 17 5.44 -8.72 -6.06
CA GLN A 17 6.60 -7.85 -6.10
C GLN A 17 6.32 -6.48 -5.46
N VAL A 18 5.16 -5.88 -5.76
CA VAL A 18 4.79 -4.56 -5.20
C VAL A 18 4.69 -4.61 -3.66
N ILE A 19 4.13 -5.70 -3.12
CA ILE A 19 4.02 -5.92 -1.67
C ILE A 19 5.40 -6.17 -1.05
N GLU A 20 6.26 -6.96 -1.69
CA GLU A 20 7.63 -7.19 -1.23
C GLU A 20 8.43 -5.88 -1.18
N GLU A 21 8.38 -5.07 -2.24
CA GLU A 21 9.02 -3.76 -2.28
C GLU A 21 8.45 -2.81 -1.22
N HIS A 22 7.12 -2.77 -1.07
CA HIS A 22 6.47 -1.98 -0.03
C HIS A 22 6.96 -2.33 1.37
N ASN A 23 6.99 -3.63 1.70
CA ASN A 23 7.48 -4.12 2.99
C ASN A 23 8.95 -3.79 3.22
N SER A 24 9.79 -4.00 2.21
CA SER A 24 11.21 -3.67 2.30
C SER A 24 11.43 -2.17 2.56
N TYR A 25 10.66 -1.30 1.90
CA TYR A 25 10.77 0.14 2.13
C TYR A 25 10.20 0.58 3.47
N LEU A 26 9.12 -0.05 3.94
CA LEU A 26 8.55 0.22 5.25
C LEU A 26 9.54 -0.17 6.35
N GLU A 27 10.14 -1.35 6.28
CA GLU A 27 11.17 -1.80 7.22
C GLU A 27 12.40 -0.86 7.19
N GLU A 28 12.84 -0.43 6.00
CA GLU A 28 13.92 0.56 5.89
C GLU A 28 13.55 1.88 6.59
N LEU A 29 12.33 2.37 6.39
CA LEU A 29 11.84 3.60 7.04
C LEU A 29 11.79 3.44 8.56
N GLU A 30 11.19 2.35 9.06
CA GLU A 30 11.08 2.05 10.48
C GLU A 30 12.46 1.96 11.15
N ASN A 31 13.43 1.34 10.48
CA ASN A 31 14.79 1.29 10.98
C ASN A 31 15.45 2.68 11.02
N ILE A 32 15.23 3.54 10.02
CA ILE A 32 15.80 4.89 9.98
C ILE A 32 15.26 5.77 11.10
N ILE A 33 13.94 5.71 11.36
CA ILE A 33 13.28 6.60 12.34
C ILE A 33 13.60 6.24 13.80
N GLU A 34 14.03 5.01 14.08
CA GLU A 34 14.45 4.58 15.42
C GLU A 34 15.92 4.95 15.74
N LEU A 35 16.68 5.51 14.77
CA LEU A 35 18.06 5.92 15.00
C LEU A 35 18.16 7.21 15.82
N PRO A 36 19.14 7.34 16.76
CA PRO A 36 19.33 8.57 17.54
C PRO A 36 19.71 9.80 16.71
N SER A 37 20.30 9.59 15.54
CA SER A 37 20.66 10.64 14.58
C SER A 37 20.07 10.26 13.23
N VAL A 38 18.93 10.85 12.93
CA VAL A 38 18.18 10.58 11.72
C VAL A 38 18.72 11.45 10.58
N GLU A 39 19.09 10.81 9.47
CA GLU A 39 19.45 11.52 8.24
C GLU A 39 18.18 11.84 7.43
N THR A 40 17.72 13.09 7.50
CA THR A 40 16.52 13.60 6.79
C THR A 40 16.51 13.26 5.30
N ASP A 41 17.68 13.27 4.63
CA ASP A 41 17.81 12.92 3.22
C ASP A 41 17.54 11.44 2.92
N LYS A 42 17.79 10.54 3.88
CA LYS A 42 17.43 9.12 3.76
C LYS A 42 15.92 8.95 3.87
N ILE A 43 15.28 9.65 4.82
CA ILE A 43 13.81 9.67 4.94
C ILE A 43 13.16 10.19 3.65
N HIS A 44 13.62 11.30 3.10
CA HIS A 44 13.07 11.83 1.84
C HIS A 44 13.15 10.81 0.69
N ARG A 45 14.27 10.09 0.58
CA ARG A 45 14.47 9.08 -0.46
C ARG A 45 13.54 7.90 -0.27
N ILE A 46 13.39 7.38 0.95
CA ILE A 46 12.53 6.22 1.21
C ILE A 46 11.05 6.58 1.04
N LEU A 47 10.60 7.73 1.54
CA LEU A 47 9.22 8.21 1.34
C LEU A 47 8.88 8.35 -0.15
N LYS A 48 9.83 8.84 -0.96
CA LYS A 48 9.64 8.93 -2.42
C LYS A 48 9.47 7.56 -3.09
N ARG A 49 10.16 6.52 -2.61
CA ARG A 49 10.01 5.14 -3.11
C ARG A 49 8.67 4.56 -2.67
N MET A 50 8.33 4.70 -1.39
CA MET A 50 7.04 4.26 -0.84
C MET A 50 5.86 4.92 -1.56
N ARG A 51 5.96 6.21 -1.93
CA ARG A 51 4.94 6.89 -2.75
C ARG A 51 4.66 6.21 -4.08
N ARG A 52 5.65 5.57 -4.70
CA ARG A 52 5.48 4.85 -5.96
C ARG A 52 4.73 3.56 -5.74
N THR A 53 5.18 2.75 -4.78
CA THR A 53 4.50 1.49 -4.43
C THR A 53 3.08 1.76 -3.97
N ARG A 54 2.82 2.80 -3.17
CA ARG A 54 1.48 3.21 -2.75
C ARG A 54 0.53 3.51 -3.92
N LYS A 55 1.03 4.15 -4.98
CA LYS A 55 0.25 4.42 -6.20
C LYS A 55 -0.06 3.14 -6.97
N GLU A 56 0.90 2.22 -7.04
CA GLU A 56 0.71 0.91 -7.67
C GLU A 56 -0.31 0.07 -6.90
N ILE A 57 -0.21 0.05 -5.58
CA ILE A 57 -1.18 -0.59 -4.66
C ILE A 57 -2.57 0.00 -4.88
N LEU A 58 -2.70 1.33 -4.85
CA LEU A 58 -3.99 2.00 -5.06
C LEU A 58 -4.60 1.65 -6.42
N SER A 59 -3.79 1.69 -7.49
CA SER A 59 -4.23 1.35 -8.84
C SER A 59 -4.68 -0.11 -8.94
N GLY A 60 -3.91 -1.03 -8.38
CA GLY A 60 -4.24 -2.46 -8.40
C GLY A 60 -5.50 -2.78 -7.60
N ILE A 61 -5.61 -2.27 -6.37
CA ILE A 61 -6.81 -2.45 -5.53
C ILE A 61 -8.04 -1.87 -6.22
N SER A 62 -7.92 -0.69 -6.84
CA SER A 62 -9.02 -0.07 -7.59
C SER A 62 -9.48 -0.97 -8.75
N ASN A 63 -8.54 -1.58 -9.47
CA ASN A 63 -8.85 -2.52 -10.56
C ASN A 63 -9.56 -3.77 -10.02
N ILE A 64 -9.05 -4.36 -8.94
CA ILE A 64 -9.67 -5.51 -8.29
C ILE A 64 -11.12 -5.20 -7.90
N VAL A 65 -11.35 -4.12 -7.13
CA VAL A 65 -12.71 -3.73 -6.69
C VAL A 65 -13.65 -3.52 -7.87
N LYS A 66 -13.18 -2.90 -8.95
CA LYS A 66 -13.98 -2.63 -10.15
C LYS A 66 -14.43 -3.91 -10.87
N HIS A 67 -13.62 -4.96 -10.87
CA HIS A 67 -13.82 -6.14 -11.71
C HIS A 67 -14.22 -7.41 -10.95
N ILE A 68 -14.07 -7.45 -9.62
CA ILE A 68 -14.27 -8.67 -8.83
C ILE A 68 -15.71 -9.21 -8.90
N ALA A 69 -16.71 -8.32 -8.94
CA ALA A 69 -18.13 -8.71 -8.94
C ALA A 69 -18.49 -9.54 -10.19
N THR A 70 -17.83 -9.26 -11.32
CA THR A 70 -18.05 -9.92 -12.61
C THR A 70 -17.05 -11.04 -12.91
N SER A 71 -16.06 -11.25 -12.04
CA SER A 71 -15.16 -12.40 -12.15
C SER A 71 -15.93 -13.70 -11.90
N ASN A 72 -15.62 -14.74 -12.67
CA ASN A 72 -16.21 -16.08 -12.51
C ASN A 72 -15.20 -17.10 -11.97
N ASP A 73 -13.91 -16.73 -11.89
CA ASP A 73 -12.84 -17.59 -11.41
C ASP A 73 -12.72 -17.51 -9.88
N LYS A 74 -13.03 -18.63 -9.20
CA LYS A 74 -12.96 -18.73 -7.74
C LYS A 74 -11.54 -18.52 -7.21
N LYS A 75 -10.52 -19.00 -7.92
CA LYS A 75 -9.13 -18.88 -7.49
C LYS A 75 -8.69 -17.42 -7.50
N ILE A 76 -9.01 -16.70 -8.56
CA ILE A 76 -8.74 -15.25 -8.67
C ILE A 76 -9.42 -14.47 -7.54
N LYS A 77 -10.67 -14.84 -7.19
CA LYS A 77 -11.38 -14.21 -6.07
C LYS A 77 -10.71 -14.47 -4.72
N GLU A 78 -10.25 -15.69 -4.49
CA GLU A 78 -9.55 -16.06 -3.25
C GLU A 78 -8.19 -15.34 -3.13
N GLU A 79 -7.41 -15.27 -4.20
CA GLU A 79 -6.13 -14.55 -4.24
C GLU A 79 -6.33 -13.04 -4.01
N ALA A 80 -7.31 -12.44 -4.69
CA ALA A 80 -7.69 -11.04 -4.47
C ALA A 80 -8.10 -10.78 -3.01
N LEU A 81 -8.90 -11.66 -2.41
CA LEU A 81 -9.29 -11.56 -1.00
C LEU A 81 -8.09 -11.66 -0.06
N GLY A 82 -7.12 -12.53 -0.35
CA GLY A 82 -5.89 -12.65 0.43
C GLY A 82 -5.10 -11.33 0.48
N ILE A 83 -4.93 -10.68 -0.67
CA ILE A 83 -4.29 -9.37 -0.78
C ILE A 83 -5.07 -8.29 -0.02
N MET A 84 -6.39 -8.25 -0.18
CA MET A 84 -7.22 -7.26 0.52
C MET A 84 -7.11 -7.42 2.04
N ASN A 85 -7.12 -8.66 2.53
CA ASN A 85 -6.95 -8.95 3.95
C ASN A 85 -5.58 -8.53 4.47
N TYR A 86 -4.51 -8.76 3.71
CA TYR A 86 -3.17 -8.29 4.07
C TYR A 86 -3.15 -6.77 4.30
N PHE A 87 -3.68 -6.00 3.36
CA PHE A 87 -3.74 -4.54 3.47
C PHE A 87 -4.68 -4.06 4.57
N TYR A 88 -5.79 -4.78 4.82
CA TYR A 88 -6.73 -4.47 5.88
C TYR A 88 -6.13 -4.64 7.28
N VAL A 89 -5.43 -5.76 7.51
CA VAL A 89 -4.95 -6.15 8.84
C VAL A 89 -3.64 -5.48 9.20
N VAL A 90 -2.69 -5.40 8.26
CA VAL A 90 -1.29 -5.08 8.56
C VAL A 90 -0.80 -3.89 7.72
N GLY A 91 -0.73 -4.05 6.39
CA GLY A 91 0.10 -3.18 5.55
C GLY A 91 -0.20 -1.68 5.64
N ILE A 92 -1.48 -1.28 5.71
CA ILE A 92 -1.84 0.15 5.78
C ILE A 92 -1.58 0.73 7.17
N LYS A 93 -1.85 -0.03 8.22
CA LYS A 93 -1.77 0.46 9.60
C LYS A 93 -0.32 0.72 10.01
N ASP A 94 0.58 -0.19 9.67
CA ASP A 94 1.99 -0.08 10.03
C ASP A 94 2.65 1.09 9.29
N GLU A 95 2.34 1.26 7.99
CA GLU A 95 2.81 2.42 7.25
C GLU A 95 2.27 3.74 7.81
N GLU A 96 0.98 3.82 8.17
CA GLU A 96 0.41 5.03 8.78
C GLU A 96 1.14 5.40 10.08
N ASN A 97 1.46 4.41 10.92
CA ASN A 97 2.21 4.63 12.16
C ASN A 97 3.63 5.13 11.88
N ALA A 98 4.34 4.53 10.93
CA ALA A 98 5.69 4.95 10.54
C ALA A 98 5.68 6.39 9.99
N LEU A 99 4.70 6.74 9.14
CA LEU A 99 4.52 8.08 8.62
C LEU A 99 4.25 9.12 9.73
N ARG A 100 3.40 8.79 10.71
CA ARG A 100 3.14 9.68 11.86
C ARG A 100 4.41 9.93 12.68
N LYS A 101 5.22 8.90 12.93
CA LYS A 101 6.53 9.06 13.59
C LYS A 101 7.49 9.97 12.80
N VAL A 102 7.49 9.91 11.47
CA VAL A 102 8.30 10.82 10.64
C VAL A 102 7.95 12.29 10.91
N MET A 103 6.66 12.60 11.07
CA MET A 103 6.22 13.97 11.40
C MET A 103 6.67 14.44 12.79
N GLU A 104 6.88 13.51 13.72
CA GLU A 104 7.38 13.81 15.07
C GLU A 104 8.88 14.12 15.06
N ILE A 105 9.64 13.50 14.13
CA ILE A 105 11.08 13.74 13.97
C ILE A 105 11.34 15.11 13.35
N ASP A 106 10.67 15.44 12.26
CA ASP A 106 10.87 16.71 11.55
C ASP A 106 9.56 17.19 10.92
N LEU A 107 9.11 18.37 11.36
CA LEU A 107 7.90 19.03 10.87
C LEU A 107 7.97 19.42 9.40
N SER A 108 9.17 19.48 8.79
CA SER A 108 9.33 19.75 7.36
C SER A 108 8.64 18.72 6.47
N PHE A 109 8.41 17.50 6.97
CA PHE A 109 7.72 16.44 6.25
C PHE A 109 6.19 16.53 6.32
N LYS A 110 5.64 17.40 7.17
CA LYS A 110 4.21 17.38 7.53
C LYS A 110 3.27 17.36 6.34
N GLU A 111 3.39 18.33 5.42
CA GLU A 111 2.48 18.45 4.27
C GLU A 111 2.57 17.22 3.34
N ASP A 112 3.78 16.74 3.15
CA ASP A 112 4.10 15.60 2.29
C ASP A 112 3.55 14.29 2.88
N VAL A 113 3.69 14.11 4.19
CA VAL A 113 3.16 12.96 4.93
C VAL A 113 1.64 12.99 5.02
N GLU A 114 1.02 14.16 5.22
CA GLU A 114 -0.45 14.28 5.22
C GLU A 114 -1.06 13.79 3.90
N LYS A 115 -0.47 14.17 2.76
CA LYS A 115 -0.88 13.65 1.42
C LYS A 115 -0.66 12.13 1.29
N ASP A 116 0.40 11.62 1.89
CA ASP A 116 0.70 10.19 1.90
C ASP A 116 -0.37 9.42 2.71
N ILE A 117 -0.76 9.94 3.87
CA ILE A 117 -1.84 9.40 4.72
C ILE A 117 -3.19 9.45 3.99
N GLU A 118 -3.54 10.57 3.34
CA GLU A 118 -4.77 10.64 2.53
C GLU A 118 -4.83 9.56 1.44
N THR A 119 -3.68 9.20 0.86
CA THR A 119 -3.60 8.13 -0.13
C THR A 119 -3.83 6.77 0.53
N LEU A 120 -3.27 6.53 1.72
CA LEU A 120 -3.54 5.33 2.51
C LEU A 120 -5.00 5.18 2.90
N GLU A 121 -5.67 6.28 3.26
CA GLU A 121 -7.10 6.28 3.59
C GLU A 121 -7.96 5.90 2.38
N LYS A 122 -7.61 6.37 1.17
CA LYS A 122 -8.28 5.94 -0.07
C LYS A 122 -8.13 4.44 -0.30
N ILE A 123 -6.92 3.90 -0.10
CA ILE A 123 -6.66 2.47 -0.20
C ILE A 123 -7.52 1.72 0.84
N ARG A 124 -7.51 2.16 2.10
CA ARG A 124 -8.30 1.55 3.19
C ARG A 124 -9.79 1.55 2.85
N SER A 125 -10.32 2.63 2.31
CA SER A 125 -11.73 2.72 1.91
C SER A 125 -12.08 1.69 0.83
N LEU A 126 -11.23 1.50 -0.18
CA LEU A 126 -11.46 0.51 -1.24
C LEU A 126 -11.39 -0.93 -0.71
N VAL A 127 -10.43 -1.20 0.18
CA VAL A 127 -10.30 -2.50 0.84
C VAL A 127 -11.55 -2.80 1.68
N MET A 128 -12.06 -1.82 2.44
CA MET A 128 -13.29 -2.02 3.23
C MET A 128 -14.51 -2.28 2.35
N GLN A 129 -14.64 -1.61 1.19
CA GLN A 129 -15.71 -1.87 0.22
C GLN A 129 -15.65 -3.28 -0.39
N PHE A 130 -14.49 -3.93 -0.36
CA PHE A 130 -14.33 -5.29 -0.85
C PHE A 130 -14.73 -6.34 0.20
N ILE A 131 -14.44 -6.06 1.47
CA ILE A 131 -14.67 -6.98 2.59
C ILE A 131 -16.14 -6.96 3.06
N TYR A 132 -16.79 -5.78 3.00
CA TYR A 132 -18.17 -5.55 3.44
C TYR A 132 -19.12 -5.31 2.26
#